data_AF-A0A3C0G4T8-F1
#
_entry.id   AF-A0A3C0G4T8-F1
#
_cell.length_a   1.000
_cell.length_b   1.000
_cell.length_c   1.000
_cell.angle_alpha   90.00
_cell.angle_beta   90.00
_cell.angle_gamma   90.00
#
_symmetry.space_group_name_H-M   'P 1'
#
loop_
_entity.id
_entity.type
_entity.pdbx_description
1 polymer ?
#
loop_
_entity_poly.entity_id
_entity_poly.type
_entity_poly.pdbx_seq_one_letter_code
_entity_poly.pdbx_strand_id
1 'polypeptide(L)'
;MIRFRSKSEEIVCDFLKESGIPIRYEESKVDYVWKEYKTYTPDFLLPNGIILEVKGRFVLEDRKKHLFIQEQKKDLDIRFVFDNPNSKLYKNGKMTYAKWCEKHDIPWTSYHNIPLEWLI
;
A
#
# COMPACT_ATOMS: atom_id res chain seq x y z
N MET A 1 31.10 -3.25 -20.62
CA MET A 1 30.04 -3.50 -21.61
C MET A 1 28.74 -2.93 -21.05
N ILE A 2 28.05 -2.06 -21.80
CA ILE A 2 26.76 -1.50 -21.33
C ILE A 2 25.75 -2.65 -21.25
N ARG A 3 25.05 -2.77 -20.12
CA ARG A 3 24.00 -3.78 -19.93
C ARG A 3 22.65 -3.11 -20.12
N PHE A 4 22.06 -3.29 -21.30
CA PHE A 4 20.71 -2.82 -21.59
C PHE A 4 19.66 -3.66 -20.84
N ARG A 5 18.55 -3.03 -20.49
CA ARG A 5 17.40 -3.68 -19.82
C ARG A 5 16.44 -4.31 -20.83
N SER A 6 16.54 -3.93 -22.10
CA SER A 6 15.74 -4.50 -23.18
C SER A 6 16.49 -4.52 -24.52
N LYS A 7 16.02 -5.35 -25.45
CA LYS A 7 16.58 -5.39 -26.81
C LYS A 7 16.35 -4.09 -27.58
N SER A 8 15.23 -3.41 -27.31
CA SER A 8 14.92 -2.12 -27.93
C SER A 8 15.94 -1.03 -27.53
N GLU A 9 16.36 -1.00 -26.27
CA GLU A 9 17.38 -0.05 -25.80
C GLU A 9 18.74 -0.29 -26.48
N GLU A 10 19.12 -1.55 -26.69
CA GLU A 10 20.35 -1.91 -27.43
C GLU A 10 20.29 -1.38 -28.88
N ILE A 11 19.19 -1.67 -29.59
CA ILE A 11 18.99 -1.23 -30.99
C ILE A 11 19.05 0.30 -31.10
N VAL A 12 18.37 1.02 -30.20
CA VAL A 12 18.37 2.49 -30.21
C VAL A 12 19.75 3.04 -29.87
N CYS A 13 20.44 2.44 -28.90
CA CYS A 13 21.80 2.84 -28.56
C CYS A 13 22.77 2.69 -29.74
N ASP A 14 22.69 1.58 -30.47
CA ASP A 14 23.56 1.34 -31.63
C ASP A 14 23.26 2.33 -32.76
N PHE A 15 21.98 2.58 -33.07
CA PHE A 15 21.58 3.62 -34.03
C PHE A 15 22.13 5.01 -33.67
N LEU A 16 22.06 5.41 -32.39
CA LEU A 16 22.56 6.71 -31.93
C LEU A 16 24.09 6.80 -32.05
N LYS A 17 24.81 5.71 -31.75
CA LYS A 17 26.26 5.63 -31.93
C LYS A 17 26.66 5.70 -33.40
N GLU A 18 25.97 4.96 -34.27
CA GLU A 18 26.17 4.98 -35.73
C GLU A 18 25.91 6.38 -36.31
N SER A 19 24.97 7.12 -35.72
CA SER A 19 24.67 8.52 -36.06
C SER A 19 25.69 9.52 -35.52
N GLY A 20 26.75 9.07 -34.83
CA GLY A 20 27.78 9.93 -34.24
C GLY A 20 27.29 10.74 -33.04
N ILE A 21 26.15 10.39 -32.44
CA ILE A 21 25.57 11.10 -31.30
C ILE A 21 26.17 10.54 -30.00
N PRO A 22 26.86 11.35 -29.18
CA PRO A 22 27.33 10.90 -27.88
C PRO A 22 26.12 10.69 -26.94
N ILE A 23 26.04 9.53 -26.31
CA ILE A 23 24.95 9.17 -25.40
C ILE A 23 25.46 8.90 -23.98
N ARG A 24 24.60 9.16 -23.00
CA ARG A 24 24.76 8.79 -21.59
C ARG A 24 23.56 7.94 -21.19
N TYR A 25 23.77 6.65 -21.00
CA TYR A 25 22.68 5.69 -20.75
C TYR A 25 22.50 5.46 -19.25
N GLU A 26 21.31 5.78 -18.72
CA GLU A 26 20.95 5.66 -17.29
C GLU A 26 21.90 6.35 -16.29
N GLU A 27 22.67 7.35 -16.73
CA GLU A 27 23.66 8.05 -15.88
C GLU A 27 23.05 9.11 -14.95
N SER A 28 21.83 9.58 -15.23
CA SER A 28 21.17 10.62 -14.44
C SER A 28 19.79 10.17 -13.99
N LYS A 29 19.36 10.70 -12.84
CA LYS A 29 18.01 10.55 -12.31
C LYS A 29 17.37 11.92 -12.26
N VAL A 30 16.09 11.96 -12.59
CA VAL A 30 15.27 13.17 -12.46
C VAL A 30 14.28 12.92 -11.34
N ASP A 31 14.45 13.66 -10.25
CA ASP A 31 13.53 13.59 -9.12
C ASP A 31 12.25 14.38 -9.44
N TYR A 32 11.10 13.84 -9.03
CA TYR A 32 9.81 14.50 -9.18
C TYR A 32 8.90 14.21 -7.99
N VAL A 33 7.94 15.13 -7.77
CA VAL A 33 6.90 14.97 -6.75
C VAL A 33 5.58 14.66 -7.45
N TRP A 34 4.97 13.53 -7.09
CA TRP A 34 3.64 13.13 -7.55
C TRP A 34 2.62 13.35 -6.43
N LYS A 35 1.62 14.20 -6.67
CA LYS A 35 0.55 14.48 -5.70
C LYS A 35 -0.77 13.95 -6.23
N GLU A 36 -1.51 13.22 -5.40
CA GLU A 36 -2.84 12.72 -5.72
C GLU A 36 -3.82 13.11 -4.60
N TYR A 37 -5.06 13.42 -4.98
CA TYR A 37 -6.16 13.54 -4.04
C TYR A 37 -6.98 12.26 -4.06
N LYS A 38 -7.26 11.68 -2.88
CA LYS A 38 -8.04 10.45 -2.73
C LYS A 38 -9.04 10.62 -1.60
N THR A 39 -10.20 9.99 -1.75
CA THR A 39 -11.23 9.91 -0.72
C THR A 39 -11.27 8.53 -0.11
N TYR A 40 -11.60 8.46 1.17
CA TYR A 40 -11.85 7.24 1.90
C TYR A 40 -13.31 7.19 2.32
N THR A 41 -14.00 6.12 1.93
CA THR A 41 -15.36 5.83 2.39
C THR A 41 -15.27 4.62 3.32
N PRO A 42 -15.59 4.77 4.61
CA PRO A 42 -15.62 3.65 5.55
C PRO A 42 -16.80 2.72 5.25
N ASP A 43 -16.66 1.44 5.61
CA ASP A 43 -17.78 0.49 5.50
C ASP A 43 -18.88 0.78 6.54
N PHE A 44 -18.49 1.01 7.80
CA PHE A 44 -19.42 1.33 8.88
C PHE A 44 -18.87 2.44 9.77
N LEU A 45 -19.69 3.47 9.99
CA LEU A 45 -19.45 4.49 11.00
C LEU A 45 -20.45 4.27 12.14
N LEU A 46 -19.93 4.00 13.34
CA LEU A 46 -20.74 3.76 14.53
C LEU A 46 -21.16 5.08 15.19
N PRO A 47 -22.26 5.11 15.97
CA PRO A 47 -22.74 6.33 16.64
C PRO A 47 -21.73 6.97 17.61
N ASN A 48 -20.81 6.17 18.16
CA ASN A 48 -19.74 6.62 19.06
C ASN A 48 -18.51 7.18 18.33
N GLY A 49 -18.51 7.19 16.99
CA GLY A 49 -17.43 7.72 16.15
C GLY A 49 -16.39 6.69 15.70
N ILE A 50 -16.47 5.44 16.17
CA ILE A 50 -15.60 4.36 15.71
C ILE A 50 -15.97 3.98 14.26
N ILE A 51 -14.95 3.84 13.42
CA ILE A 51 -15.07 3.33 12.06
C ILE A 51 -14.67 1.85 12.04
N LEU A 52 -15.53 1.00 11.49
CA LEU A 52 -15.21 -0.39 11.18
C LEU A 52 -15.01 -0.56 9.67
N GLU A 53 -13.80 -0.95 9.27
CA GLU A 53 -13.49 -1.35 7.90
C GLU A 53 -13.42 -2.88 7.82
N VAL A 54 -14.28 -3.48 7.01
CA VAL A 54 -14.33 -4.92 6.81
C VAL A 54 -13.39 -5.33 5.68
N LYS A 55 -12.53 -6.31 5.93
CA LYS A 55 -11.59 -6.81 4.91
C LYS A 55 -11.54 -8.32 4.85
N GLY A 56 -11.84 -8.85 3.66
CA GLY A 56 -11.47 -10.21 3.29
C GLY A 56 -10.09 -10.27 2.67
N ARG A 57 -9.90 -9.58 1.54
CA ARG A 57 -8.59 -9.42 0.91
C ARG A 57 -7.94 -8.12 1.40
N PHE A 58 -6.71 -8.21 1.89
CA PHE A 58 -5.95 -7.05 2.38
C PHE A 58 -4.66 -6.84 1.57
N VAL A 59 -4.75 -6.01 0.52
CA VAL A 59 -3.64 -5.81 -0.43
C VAL A 59 -2.65 -4.72 0.01
N LEU A 60 -1.61 -4.48 -0.79
CA LEU A 60 -0.61 -3.45 -0.49
C LEU A 60 -1.20 -2.04 -0.54
N GLU A 61 -2.10 -1.81 -1.49
CA GLU A 61 -2.77 -0.54 -1.72
C GLU A 61 -3.66 -0.16 -0.53
N ASP A 62 -4.43 -1.11 0.02
CA ASP A 62 -5.24 -0.90 1.23
C ASP A 62 -4.37 -0.50 2.42
N ARG A 63 -3.25 -1.20 2.63
CA ARG A 63 -2.33 -0.92 3.74
C ARG A 63 -1.71 0.47 3.62
N LYS A 64 -1.20 0.81 2.43
CA LYS A 64 -0.66 2.15 2.16
C LYS A 64 -1.74 3.23 2.38
N LYS A 65 -2.96 3.00 1.88
CA LYS A 65 -4.11 3.89 2.07
C LYS A 65 -4.33 4.18 3.55
N HIS A 66 -4.44 3.15 4.38
CA HIS A 66 -4.75 3.34 5.81
C HIS A 66 -3.58 3.95 6.61
N LEU A 67 -2.32 3.67 6.24
CA LEU A 67 -1.18 4.38 6.84
C LEU A 67 -1.20 5.88 6.52
N PHE A 68 -1.49 6.25 5.26
CA PHE A 68 -1.62 7.66 4.89
C PHE A 68 -2.79 8.34 5.60
N ILE A 69 -3.93 7.65 5.74
CA ILE A 69 -5.08 8.19 6.48
C ILE A 69 -4.70 8.39 7.95
N GLN A 70 -4.10 7.38 8.60
CA GLN A 70 -3.67 7.48 10.00
C GLN A 70 -2.67 8.63 10.22
N GLU A 71 -1.75 8.85 9.28
CA GLU A 71 -0.78 9.95 9.35
C GLU A 71 -1.46 11.32 9.25
N GLN A 72 -2.45 11.46 8.35
CA GLN A 72 -3.09 12.74 8.01
C GLN A 72 -4.36 13.05 8.84
N LYS A 73 -4.99 12.03 9.41
CA LYS A 73 -6.29 12.06 10.10
C LYS A 73 -6.22 11.28 11.40
N LYS A 74 -5.35 11.74 12.29
CA LYS A 74 -5.04 11.10 13.59
C LYS A 74 -6.23 11.06 14.56
N ASP A 75 -7.27 11.83 14.27
CA ASP A 75 -8.53 11.91 15.00
C ASP A 75 -9.51 10.78 14.67
N LEU A 76 -9.32 10.08 13.55
CA LEU A 76 -10.19 8.96 13.17
C LEU A 76 -9.81 7.68 13.91
N ASP A 77 -10.78 7.07 14.57
CA ASP A 77 -10.66 5.74 15.18
C ASP A 77 -11.10 4.67 14.18
N ILE A 78 -10.17 4.25 13.32
CA ILE A 78 -10.41 3.22 12.30
C ILE A 78 -9.93 1.87 12.82
N ARG A 79 -10.83 0.90 12.86
CA ARG A 79 -10.58 -0.48 13.30
C ARG A 79 -10.90 -1.45 12.18
N PHE A 80 -10.10 -2.52 12.07
CA PHE A 80 -10.33 -3.54 11.05
C PHE A 80 -11.15 -4.72 11.57
N VAL A 81 -12.06 -5.21 10.74
CA VAL A 81 -12.79 -6.46 10.95
C VAL A 81 -12.44 -7.42 9.83
N PHE A 82 -11.68 -8.48 10.14
CA PHE A 82 -11.21 -9.44 9.15
C PHE A 82 -12.09 -10.69 9.11
N ASP A 83 -12.24 -11.28 7.92
CA ASP A 83 -12.77 -12.65 7.77
C ASP A 83 -11.82 -13.68 8.41
N ASN A 84 -10.53 -13.57 8.09
CA ASN A 84 -9.45 -14.39 8.61
C ASN A 84 -8.21 -13.51 8.89
N PRO A 85 -8.02 -13.06 10.15
CA PRO A 85 -6.88 -12.22 10.53
C PRO A 85 -5.51 -12.93 10.42
N ASN A 86 -5.50 -14.27 10.32
CA ASN A 86 -4.28 -15.07 10.16
C ASN A 86 -3.84 -15.23 8.69
N SER A 87 -4.63 -14.72 7.75
CA SER A 87 -4.26 -14.67 6.33
C SER A 87 -2.92 -13.96 6.14
N LYS A 88 -2.08 -14.51 5.25
CA LYS A 88 -0.78 -13.91 4.91
C LYS A 88 -0.97 -12.74 3.95
N LEU A 89 -0.15 -11.69 4.12
CA LEU A 89 -0.13 -10.55 3.19
C LEU A 89 0.32 -10.94 1.78
N TYR A 90 1.14 -11.99 1.67
CA TYR A 90 1.67 -12.51 0.42
C TYR A 90 1.76 -14.03 0.50
N LYS A 91 1.70 -14.71 -0.66
CA LYS A 91 1.62 -16.18 -0.77
C LYS A 91 2.68 -16.95 0.04
N ASN A 92 3.90 -16.41 0.15
CA ASN A 92 5.02 -17.03 0.89
C ASN A 92 5.49 -16.15 2.07
N GLY A 93 4.68 -15.19 2.50
CA GLY A 93 5.02 -14.24 3.56
C GLY A 93 4.82 -14.81 4.95
N LYS A 94 5.62 -14.37 5.91
CA LYS A 94 5.42 -14.70 7.34
C LYS A 94 4.39 -13.78 8.02
N MET A 95 4.29 -12.53 7.56
CA MET A 95 3.41 -11.49 8.10
C MET A 95 1.94 -11.79 7.80
N THR A 96 1.09 -11.73 8.83
CA THR A 96 -0.37 -11.87 8.74
C THR A 96 -1.05 -10.51 8.76
N TYR A 97 -2.36 -10.47 8.53
CA TYR A 97 -3.16 -9.25 8.62
C TYR A 97 -3.15 -8.69 10.05
N ALA A 98 -3.41 -9.56 11.03
CA ALA A 98 -3.30 -9.24 12.46
C ALA A 98 -1.95 -8.63 12.83
N LYS A 99 -0.85 -9.32 12.51
CA LYS A 99 0.51 -8.85 12.84
C LYS A 99 0.88 -7.54 12.17
N TRP A 100 0.31 -7.27 11.00
CA TRP A 100 0.49 -5.97 10.36
C TRP A 100 -0.24 -4.87 11.12
N CYS A 101 -1.49 -5.12 11.54
CA CYS A 101 -2.25 -4.16 12.34
C CYS A 101 -1.58 -3.91 13.71
N GLU A 102 -1.13 -4.96 14.39
CA GLU A 102 -0.35 -4.88 15.64
C GLU A 102 0.92 -4.04 15.47
N LYS A 103 1.66 -4.21 14.37
CA LYS A 103 2.88 -3.43 14.08
C LYS A 103 2.60 -1.94 13.92
N HIS A 104 1.39 -1.57 13.50
CA HIS A 104 0.99 -0.20 13.18
C HIS A 104 0.00 0.39 14.19
N ASP A 105 -0.17 -0.29 15.32
CA ASP A 105 -1.07 0.11 16.41
C ASP A 105 -2.51 0.35 15.94
N ILE A 106 -2.98 -0.46 14.98
CA ILE A 106 -4.34 -0.40 14.45
C ILE A 106 -5.17 -1.49 15.12
N PRO A 107 -6.26 -1.15 15.86
CA PRO A 107 -7.14 -2.15 16.44
C PRO A 107 -7.77 -3.02 15.36
N TRP A 108 -7.89 -4.32 15.63
CA TRP A 108 -8.48 -5.26 14.70
C TRP A 108 -9.19 -6.39 15.46
N THR A 109 -10.13 -7.04 14.78
CA THR A 109 -10.76 -8.26 15.26
C THR A 109 -11.15 -9.16 14.09
N SER A 110 -11.50 -10.42 14.37
CA SER A 110 -12.26 -11.24 13.43
C SER A 110 -13.74 -10.86 13.53
N TYR A 111 -14.49 -10.93 12.43
CA TYR A 111 -15.92 -10.62 12.42
C TYR A 111 -16.76 -11.40 13.44
N HIS A 112 -16.31 -12.59 13.85
CA HIS A 112 -16.97 -13.39 14.90
C HIS A 112 -16.78 -12.84 16.32
N ASN A 113 -15.80 -11.95 16.52
CA ASN A 113 -15.33 -11.51 17.83
C ASN A 113 -15.28 -9.99 17.93
N ILE A 114 -16.21 -9.27 17.28
CA ILE A 114 -16.29 -7.81 17.44
C ILE A 114 -16.57 -7.51 18.92
N PRO A 115 -15.64 -6.83 19.63
CA PRO A 115 -15.81 -6.62 21.06
C PRO A 115 -16.97 -5.68 21.34
N LEU A 116 -17.74 -5.95 22.40
CA LEU A 116 -18.90 -5.14 22.74
C LEU A 116 -18.51 -3.70 23.00
N GLU A 117 -17.35 -3.46 23.60
CA GLU A 117 -16.81 -2.13 23.89
C GLU A 117 -16.51 -1.29 22.63
N TRP A 118 -16.57 -1.87 21.43
CA TRP A 118 -16.51 -1.11 20.18
C TRP A 118 -17.88 -0.56 19.78
N LEU A 119 -18.97 -1.19 20.24
CA LEU A 119 -20.33 -0.96 19.77
C LEU A 119 -21.14 -0.01 20.66
N ILE A 120 -20.63 0.32 21.85
CA ILE A 120 -21.28 1.16 22.86
C ILE A 120 -20.72 2.57 22.89
#